data_AF-A0A330L303-F1
#
_entry.id   AF-A0A330L303-F1
#
_cell.length_a   1.000
_cell.length_b   1.000
_cell.length_c   1.000
_cell.angle_alpha   90.00
_cell.angle_beta   90.00
_cell.angle_gamma   90.00
#
_symmetry.space_group_name_H-M   'P 1'
#
loop_
_entity.id
_entity.type
_entity.pdbx_description
1 polymer ?
#
loop_
_entity_poly.entity_id
_entity_poly.type
_entity_poly.pdbx_seq_one_letter_code
_entity_poly.pdbx_strand_id
1 'polypeptide(L)'
;MLARLSRIALFLLLGCAFPNNGIAATSAYVQTTEGLDLNRVQFIVSAPPEFTSRLSRQARSLIAKAGLPLHDSEDQDRPLIATLTLTLDPQPLGNDCPGHILYTPSLTLTEPVLISRNSVIMDNITWLAHARAQVRTSVTITDIEHDLEEFMHQFITDYRAANAASRSSIPSSLSTVPHPEASHPAITPTAPEALHRDSTLKALRIDQLQLSVSAGRFSRELTAQALQQFRNAGLALSRDQPHNDQLTLGVELTQQSLEDHCPGKILYESGLYLVEPIQLTRNPRVSIWSDTWLRETTQVVAPRSQEQLESDQDTLLRQFINSLKTH
;
A
#
# COMPACT_ATOMS: atom_id res chain seq x y z
N MET A 1 -46.00 -48.27 -7.56
CA MET A 1 -45.11 -47.14 -7.26
C MET A 1 -44.22 -47.58 -6.09
N LEU A 2 -43.14 -48.37 -6.29
CA LEU A 2 -41.76 -47.94 -6.64
C LEU A 2 -41.27 -46.77 -5.76
N ALA A 3 -40.14 -46.75 -5.05
CA ALA A 3 -39.17 -47.71 -4.51
C ALA A 3 -38.08 -46.87 -3.77
N ARG A 4 -37.45 -47.45 -2.72
CA ARG A 4 -36.02 -47.34 -2.28
C ARG A 4 -35.44 -45.95 -1.87
N LEU A 5 -34.87 -45.77 -0.67
CA LEU A 5 -33.56 -46.21 -0.11
C LEU A 5 -32.31 -45.66 -0.83
N SER A 6 -31.53 -44.79 -0.14
CA SER A 6 -30.05 -44.63 -0.10
C SER A 6 -29.72 -43.25 0.55
N ARG A 7 -29.03 -43.08 1.69
CA ARG A 7 -27.57 -43.22 2.00
C ARG A 7 -26.63 -42.76 0.86
N ILE A 8 -25.51 -42.10 1.24
CA ILE A 8 -24.41 -41.51 0.41
C ILE A 8 -24.64 -40.00 0.15
N ALA A 9 -23.68 -39.07 0.21
CA ALA A 9 -22.38 -38.94 0.86
C ALA A 9 -21.98 -37.46 0.75
N LEU A 10 -21.17 -37.01 1.71
CA LEU A 10 -20.05 -36.09 1.57
C LEU A 10 -19.77 -35.53 0.16
N PHE A 11 -19.87 -34.21 0.00
CA PHE A 11 -19.01 -33.33 -0.84
C PHE A 11 -19.27 -31.89 -0.34
N LEU A 12 -18.41 -31.27 0.48
CA LEU A 12 -17.12 -30.68 0.11
C LEU A 12 -17.14 -30.06 -1.30
N LEU A 13 -17.55 -28.81 -1.36
CA LEU A 13 -17.09 -27.80 -2.33
C LEU A 13 -16.82 -26.55 -1.45
N LEU A 14 -15.61 -26.28 -0.98
CA LEU A 14 -14.36 -26.17 -1.75
C LEU A 14 -14.56 -25.26 -2.96
N GLY A 15 -15.05 -24.05 -2.69
CA GLY A 15 -14.77 -22.87 -3.50
C GLY A 15 -13.51 -22.20 -2.96
N CYS A 16 -12.37 -22.83 -3.18
CA CYS A 16 -11.09 -22.14 -3.11
C CYS A 16 -11.11 -21.00 -4.12
N ALA A 17 -11.32 -19.78 -3.65
CA ALA A 17 -10.76 -18.61 -4.28
C ALA A 17 -9.66 -18.15 -3.31
N PHE A 18 -8.47 -18.70 -3.46
CA PHE A 18 -7.28 -18.05 -2.92
C PHE A 18 -7.11 -16.76 -3.75
N PRO A 19 -7.24 -15.56 -3.16
CA PRO A 19 -6.70 -14.39 -3.83
C PRO A 19 -5.19 -14.55 -3.73
N ASN A 20 -4.59 -14.95 -4.84
CA ASN A 20 -3.15 -14.94 -5.02
C ASN A 20 -2.73 -13.48 -5.26
N ASN A 21 -2.75 -12.71 -4.17
CA ASN A 21 -2.36 -11.30 -4.10
C ASN A 21 -1.10 -11.22 -3.23
N GLY A 22 0.07 -10.98 -3.83
CA GLY A 22 1.13 -10.16 -3.22
C GLY A 22 1.19 -8.86 -4.03
N ILE A 23 1.55 -7.69 -3.51
CA ILE A 23 2.12 -7.32 -2.20
C ILE A 23 1.22 -6.32 -1.47
N ALA A 24 1.26 -6.43 -0.15
CA ALA A 24 0.56 -5.70 0.89
C ALA A 24 -0.93 -6.01 0.89
N ALA A 25 -1.50 -5.98 2.09
CA ALA A 25 -2.93 -5.87 2.33
C ALA A 25 -3.51 -4.54 1.80
N THR A 26 -3.13 -4.11 0.60
CA THR A 26 -3.87 -3.14 -0.23
C THR A 26 -5.31 -3.56 -0.52
N SER A 27 -5.64 -4.82 -0.19
CA SER A 27 -7.00 -5.36 -0.17
C SER A 27 -7.78 -5.18 1.15
N ALA A 28 -7.16 -4.71 2.24
CA ALA A 28 -7.83 -4.48 3.53
C ALA A 28 -8.26 -3.01 3.76
N TYR A 29 -7.91 -2.09 2.85
CA TYR A 29 -8.12 -0.65 3.05
C TYR A 29 -9.47 -0.17 2.53
N VAL A 30 -10.16 0.64 3.34
CA VAL A 30 -11.08 1.65 2.82
C VAL A 30 -10.21 2.78 2.28
N GLN A 31 -9.86 2.72 1.01
CA GLN A 31 -9.20 3.83 0.32
C GLN A 31 -10.19 4.96 0.11
N THR A 32 -9.78 6.21 0.29
CA THR A 32 -10.70 7.33 0.13
C THR A 32 -10.02 8.60 -0.36
N THR A 33 -10.77 9.34 -1.18
CA THR A 33 -10.47 10.72 -1.60
C THR A 33 -11.54 11.69 -1.09
N GLU A 34 -12.45 11.22 -0.23
CA GLU A 34 -13.56 12.01 0.33
C GLU A 34 -13.02 13.26 1.03
N GLY A 35 -13.52 14.44 0.66
CA GLY A 35 -13.16 15.72 1.23
C GLY A 35 -11.81 16.29 0.77
N LEU A 36 -11.15 15.67 -0.21
CA LEU A 36 -9.83 16.09 -0.66
C LEU A 36 -9.94 17.41 -1.44
N ASP A 37 -9.22 18.45 -1.02
CA ASP A 37 -9.12 19.69 -1.78
C ASP A 37 -7.93 19.60 -2.75
N LEU A 38 -8.22 19.33 -4.03
CA LEU A 38 -7.19 19.20 -5.06
C LEU A 38 -6.37 20.47 -5.31
N ASN A 39 -6.83 21.66 -4.87
CA ASN A 39 -6.03 22.89 -4.92
C ASN A 39 -4.88 22.89 -3.90
N ARG A 40 -4.84 21.91 -3.00
CA ARG A 40 -3.84 21.76 -1.94
C ARG A 40 -3.09 20.43 -2.06
N VAL A 41 -3.19 19.79 -3.23
CA VAL A 41 -2.49 18.54 -3.54
C VAL A 41 -1.27 18.86 -4.40
N GLN A 42 -0.10 18.42 -3.95
CA GLN A 42 1.10 18.43 -4.78
C GLN A 42 1.08 17.24 -5.72
N PHE A 43 1.28 17.47 -7.02
CA PHE A 43 1.38 16.39 -7.99
C PHE A 43 2.83 16.15 -8.41
N ILE A 44 3.31 14.92 -8.23
CA ILE A 44 4.68 14.49 -8.53
C ILE A 44 4.62 13.35 -9.56
N VAL A 45 5.52 13.39 -10.55
CA VAL A 45 5.71 12.29 -11.50
C VAL A 45 7.13 11.78 -11.37
N SER A 46 7.27 10.49 -11.04
CA SER A 46 8.52 9.75 -11.06
C SER A 46 8.53 8.85 -12.30
N ALA A 47 9.33 9.21 -13.29
CA ALA A 47 9.46 8.53 -14.57
C ALA A 47 10.86 8.83 -15.14
N PRO A 48 11.30 8.15 -16.22
CA PRO A 48 12.58 8.45 -16.85
C PRO A 48 12.69 9.95 -17.18
N PRO A 49 13.83 10.62 -16.89
CA PRO A 49 13.96 12.08 -16.96
C PRO A 49 13.53 12.70 -18.29
N GLU A 50 13.75 11.98 -19.39
CA GLU A 50 13.37 12.38 -20.74
C GLU A 50 11.85 12.48 -20.96
N PHE A 51 11.04 11.80 -20.13
CA PHE A 51 9.58 11.75 -20.26
C PHE A 51 8.85 12.54 -19.16
N THR A 52 9.49 12.81 -18.01
CA THR A 52 8.84 13.41 -16.83
C THR A 52 8.02 14.67 -17.16
N SER A 53 8.59 15.61 -17.92
CA SER A 53 7.89 16.86 -18.27
C SER A 53 6.68 16.65 -19.17
N ARG A 54 6.77 15.72 -20.12
CA ARG A 54 5.67 15.37 -21.04
C ARG A 54 4.54 14.69 -20.27
N LEU A 55 4.88 13.69 -19.47
CA LEU A 55 3.93 12.91 -18.66
C LEU A 55 3.23 13.79 -17.62
N SER A 56 3.97 14.67 -16.93
CA SER A 56 3.39 15.64 -15.99
C SER A 56 2.36 16.55 -16.67
N ARG A 57 2.68 17.08 -17.87
CA ARG A 57 1.75 17.90 -18.65
C ARG A 57 0.50 17.12 -19.08
N GLN A 58 0.67 15.87 -19.51
CA GLN A 58 -0.45 15.01 -19.92
C GLN A 58 -1.38 14.69 -18.74
N ALA A 59 -0.84 14.27 -17.59
CA ALA A 59 -1.62 14.01 -16.39
C ALA A 59 -2.39 15.25 -15.92
N ARG A 60 -1.73 16.42 -15.88
CA ARG A 60 -2.39 17.71 -15.56
C ARG A 60 -3.51 18.03 -16.55
N SER A 61 -3.28 17.81 -17.85
CA SER A 61 -4.31 17.99 -18.88
C SER A 61 -5.50 17.05 -18.67
N LEU A 62 -5.31 15.81 -18.25
CA LEU A 62 -6.41 14.88 -17.95
C LEU A 62 -7.26 15.37 -16.77
N ILE A 63 -6.63 15.83 -15.69
CA ILE A 63 -7.33 16.43 -14.53
C ILE A 63 -8.11 17.69 -14.95
N ALA A 64 -7.48 18.58 -15.71
CA ALA A 64 -8.11 19.81 -16.20
C ALA A 64 -9.29 19.53 -17.14
N LYS A 65 -9.16 18.56 -18.07
CA LYS A 65 -10.26 18.10 -18.93
C LYS A 65 -11.41 17.51 -18.13
N ALA A 66 -11.13 16.91 -16.97
CA ALA A 66 -12.15 16.45 -16.04
C ALA A 66 -12.81 17.59 -15.23
N GLY A 67 -12.43 18.84 -15.46
CA GLY A 67 -12.95 20.01 -14.74
C GLY A 67 -12.56 20.03 -13.26
N LEU A 68 -11.47 19.36 -12.92
CA LEU A 68 -10.95 19.30 -11.55
C LEU A 68 -9.81 20.32 -11.42
N PRO A 69 -9.77 21.08 -10.31
CA PRO A 69 -8.63 21.95 -10.07
C PRO A 69 -7.41 21.09 -9.69
N LEU A 70 -6.23 21.48 -10.13
CA LEU A 70 -4.98 20.97 -9.58
C LEU A 70 -4.07 22.17 -9.34
N HIS A 71 -3.40 22.19 -8.19
CA HIS A 71 -2.47 23.26 -7.86
C HIS A 71 -1.32 23.34 -8.88
N ASP A 72 -1.11 24.53 -9.44
CA ASP A 72 0.10 24.84 -10.18
C ASP A 72 1.19 25.26 -9.18
N SER A 73 2.35 24.60 -9.23
CA SER A 73 3.41 24.68 -8.21
C SER A 73 4.04 26.06 -8.03
N GLU A 74 3.57 27.09 -8.75
CA GLU A 74 4.11 28.44 -8.73
C GLU A 74 3.46 29.34 -7.66
N ASP A 75 2.34 28.92 -7.07
CA ASP A 75 1.58 29.72 -6.10
C ASP A 75 1.89 29.28 -4.66
N GLN A 76 3.00 29.80 -4.09
CA GLN A 76 3.57 29.36 -2.81
C GLN A 76 2.74 29.70 -1.56
N ASP A 77 1.63 30.42 -1.70
CA ASP A 77 0.91 31.00 -0.56
C ASP A 77 -0.03 30.02 0.18
N ARG A 78 -0.26 28.80 -0.34
CA ARG A 78 -1.17 27.82 0.29
C ARG A 78 -0.45 26.58 0.82
N PRO A 79 -0.68 26.18 2.08
CA PRO A 79 -0.11 24.95 2.61
C PRO A 79 -0.75 23.73 1.94
N LEU A 80 0.10 22.92 1.32
CA LEU A 80 -0.22 21.60 0.78
C LEU A 80 -0.70 20.67 1.90
N ILE A 81 -1.67 19.82 1.61
CA ILE A 81 -2.23 18.84 2.57
C ILE A 81 -2.00 17.41 2.15
N ALA A 82 -1.55 17.19 0.93
CA ALA A 82 -1.37 15.85 0.38
C ALA A 82 -0.44 15.90 -0.83
N THR A 83 0.14 14.74 -1.13
CA THR A 83 0.97 14.53 -2.30
C THR A 83 0.40 13.37 -3.10
N LEU A 84 0.10 13.62 -4.38
CA LEU A 84 -0.28 12.63 -5.36
C LEU A 84 0.93 12.30 -6.22
N THR A 85 1.48 11.10 -6.06
CA THR A 85 2.71 10.65 -6.74
C THR A 85 2.39 9.57 -7.76
N LEU A 86 2.67 9.85 -9.02
CA LEU A 86 2.61 8.91 -10.14
C LEU A 86 3.99 8.32 -10.38
N THR A 87 4.15 7.02 -10.17
CA THR A 87 5.39 6.27 -10.41
C THR A 87 5.23 5.44 -11.69
N LEU A 88 6.07 5.71 -12.67
CA LEU A 88 6.12 5.07 -14.00
C LEU A 88 7.56 4.80 -14.42
N ASP A 89 8.46 4.58 -13.46
CA ASP A 89 9.91 4.48 -13.70
C ASP A 89 10.38 3.01 -13.73
N PRO A 90 10.71 2.44 -14.91
CA PRO A 90 11.21 1.08 -14.99
C PRO A 90 12.63 0.96 -14.46
N GLN A 91 12.87 -0.04 -13.61
CA GLN A 91 14.18 -0.25 -12.98
C GLN A 91 14.96 -1.37 -13.67
N PRO A 92 16.21 -1.17 -14.09
CA PRO A 92 17.02 -2.24 -14.67
C PRO A 92 17.34 -3.32 -13.63
N LEU A 93 17.18 -4.59 -14.00
CA LEU A 93 17.46 -5.74 -13.13
C LEU A 93 18.95 -6.14 -13.10
N GLY A 94 19.80 -5.50 -13.90
CA GLY A 94 21.23 -5.72 -13.91
C GLY A 94 21.61 -7.20 -14.09
N ASN A 95 22.44 -7.72 -13.19
CA ASN A 95 22.95 -9.10 -13.25
C ASN A 95 21.93 -10.15 -12.82
N ASP A 96 20.87 -9.77 -12.08
CA ASP A 96 19.87 -10.71 -11.59
C ASP A 96 18.96 -11.22 -12.71
N CYS A 97 18.69 -10.36 -13.69
CA CYS A 97 18.03 -10.70 -14.95
C CYS A 97 18.53 -9.80 -16.10
N PRO A 98 19.60 -10.19 -16.81
CA PRO A 98 20.21 -9.34 -17.83
C PRO A 98 19.24 -8.95 -18.95
N GLY A 99 19.26 -7.66 -19.33
CA GLY A 99 18.40 -7.13 -20.39
C GLY A 99 16.92 -6.99 -20.02
N HIS A 100 16.58 -7.17 -18.74
CA HIS A 100 15.21 -7.03 -18.24
C HIS A 100 15.11 -5.89 -17.23
N ILE A 101 13.88 -5.44 -17.03
CA ILE A 101 13.48 -4.37 -16.12
C ILE A 101 12.37 -4.86 -15.18
N LEU A 102 12.37 -4.34 -13.97
CA LEU A 102 11.23 -4.39 -13.06
C LEU A 102 10.40 -3.12 -13.25
N TYR A 103 9.12 -3.30 -13.52
CA TYR A 103 8.18 -2.22 -13.73
C TYR A 103 6.99 -2.37 -12.79
N THR A 104 6.83 -1.39 -11.90
CA THR A 104 5.85 -1.35 -10.81
C THR A 104 5.10 -0.01 -10.82
N PRO A 105 4.24 0.21 -11.83
CA PRO A 105 3.61 1.50 -11.98
C PRO A 105 2.48 1.68 -10.96
N SER A 106 2.36 2.89 -10.42
CA SER A 106 1.39 3.20 -9.36
C SER A 106 1.07 4.69 -9.30
N LEU A 107 -0.09 5.00 -8.71
CA LEU A 107 -0.51 6.33 -8.33
C LEU A 107 -0.93 6.32 -6.86
N THR A 108 -0.24 7.10 -6.05
CA THR A 108 -0.38 7.11 -4.58
C THR A 108 -0.80 8.48 -4.08
N LEU A 109 -1.84 8.55 -3.25
CA LEU A 109 -2.17 9.72 -2.46
C LEU A 109 -1.60 9.53 -1.06
N THR A 110 -0.66 10.40 -0.67
CA THR A 110 -0.05 10.43 0.66
C THR A 110 -0.52 11.68 1.40
N GLU A 111 -0.98 11.51 2.64
CA GLU A 111 -1.53 12.57 3.47
C GLU A 111 -1.02 12.46 4.91
N PRO A 112 -0.96 13.58 5.67
CA PRO A 112 -0.74 13.53 7.10
C PRO A 112 -1.99 12.95 7.79
N VAL A 113 -1.79 11.89 8.55
CA VAL A 113 -2.83 11.15 9.26
C VAL A 113 -2.50 11.04 10.74
N LEU A 114 -3.53 11.04 11.57
CA LEU A 114 -3.44 10.84 13.01
C LEU A 114 -3.67 9.36 13.34
N ILE A 115 -2.69 8.73 13.97
CA ILE A 115 -2.82 7.34 14.43
C ILE A 115 -3.71 7.31 15.67
N SER A 116 -4.80 6.53 15.63
CA SER A 116 -5.84 6.59 16.66
C SER A 116 -5.33 6.18 18.05
N ARG A 117 -4.41 5.22 18.16
CA ARG A 117 -3.93 4.71 19.46
C ARG A 117 -3.06 5.69 20.24
N ASN A 118 -2.30 6.55 19.57
CA ASN A 118 -1.26 7.36 20.21
C ASN A 118 -1.26 8.83 19.78
N SER A 119 -2.17 9.23 18.89
CA SER A 119 -2.28 10.60 18.36
C SER A 119 -1.01 11.12 17.69
N VAL A 120 -0.15 10.23 17.19
CA VAL A 120 1.02 10.63 16.40
C VAL A 120 0.56 10.96 14.98
N ILE A 121 1.09 12.05 14.44
CA ILE A 121 0.88 12.42 13.04
C ILE A 121 2.02 11.82 12.21
N MET A 122 1.67 11.17 11.10
CA MET A 122 2.62 10.68 10.11
C MET A 122 2.05 10.84 8.70
N ASP A 123 2.92 10.89 7.69
CA ASP A 123 2.50 10.80 6.30
C ASP A 123 2.21 9.35 5.94
N ASN A 124 1.02 9.08 5.39
CA ASN A 124 0.60 7.74 5.02
C ASN A 124 -0.23 7.71 3.73
N ILE A 125 -0.29 6.55 3.07
CA ILE A 125 -1.16 6.33 1.91
C ILE A 125 -2.62 6.25 2.38
N THR A 126 -3.46 7.04 1.73
CA THR A 126 -4.92 7.08 1.96
C THR A 126 -5.70 6.63 0.72
N TRP A 127 -5.05 6.63 -0.44
CA TRP A 127 -5.58 6.09 -1.69
C TRP A 127 -4.44 5.57 -2.58
N LEU A 128 -4.65 4.44 -3.26
CA LEU A 128 -3.64 3.77 -4.08
C LEU A 128 -4.29 3.05 -5.26
N ALA A 129 -3.87 3.39 -6.47
CA ALA A 129 -4.01 2.53 -7.63
C ALA A 129 -2.62 2.01 -8.04
N HIS A 130 -2.48 0.72 -8.24
CA HIS A 130 -1.23 0.12 -8.70
C HIS A 130 -1.50 -1.05 -9.64
N ALA A 131 -0.57 -1.27 -10.56
CA ALA A 131 -0.50 -2.52 -11.29
C ALA A 131 0.44 -3.47 -10.53
N ARG A 132 0.25 -4.78 -10.75
CA ARG A 132 1.19 -5.78 -10.24
C ARG A 132 2.59 -5.52 -10.79
N ALA A 133 3.59 -5.82 -9.97
CA ALA A 133 4.98 -5.81 -10.35
C ALA A 133 5.22 -6.75 -11.55
N GLN A 134 5.93 -6.26 -12.56
CA GLN A 134 6.16 -6.98 -13.80
C GLN A 134 7.62 -6.97 -14.19
N VAL A 135 8.11 -8.14 -14.61
CA VAL A 135 9.43 -8.27 -15.23
C VAL A 135 9.25 -8.30 -16.74
N ARG A 136 9.87 -7.34 -17.43
CA ARG A 136 9.75 -7.15 -18.89
C ARG A 136 11.12 -6.95 -19.51
N THR A 137 11.27 -7.22 -20.81
CA THR A 137 12.48 -6.89 -21.57
C THR A 137 12.62 -5.38 -21.79
N SER A 138 11.50 -4.71 -22.07
CA SER A 138 11.43 -3.27 -22.26
C SER A 138 10.02 -2.77 -21.95
N VAL A 139 9.93 -1.48 -21.64
CA VAL A 139 8.67 -0.73 -21.51
C VAL A 139 8.79 0.44 -22.47
N THR A 140 7.84 0.53 -23.40
CA THR A 140 7.83 1.62 -24.39
C THR A 140 7.18 2.87 -23.81
N ILE A 141 7.43 4.03 -24.42
CA ILE A 141 6.72 5.26 -24.04
C ILE A 141 5.20 5.12 -24.20
N THR A 142 4.73 4.37 -25.20
CA THR A 142 3.30 4.12 -25.39
C THR A 142 2.71 3.33 -24.22
N ASP A 143 3.45 2.35 -23.69
CA ASP A 143 3.02 1.60 -22.50
C ASP A 143 2.93 2.52 -21.28
N ILE A 144 3.95 3.37 -21.06
CA ILE A 144 3.98 4.35 -19.97
C ILE A 144 2.84 5.35 -20.06
N GLU A 145 2.53 5.85 -21.26
CA GLU A 145 1.42 6.78 -21.48
C GLU A 145 0.07 6.12 -21.26
N HIS A 146 -0.07 4.84 -21.65
CA HIS A 146 -1.28 4.08 -21.40
C HIS A 146 -1.54 3.90 -19.90
N ASP A 147 -0.51 3.47 -19.15
CA ASP A 147 -0.61 3.31 -17.70
C ASP A 147 -0.91 4.64 -17.00
N LEU A 148 -0.28 5.74 -17.44
CA LEU A 148 -0.60 7.09 -16.95
C LEU A 148 -2.09 7.37 -17.12
N GLU A 149 -2.63 7.15 -18.31
CA GLU A 149 -4.04 7.40 -18.59
C GLU A 149 -4.94 6.53 -17.72
N GLU A 150 -4.63 5.24 -17.56
CA GLU A 150 -5.40 4.31 -16.73
C GLU A 150 -5.44 4.78 -15.26
N PHE A 151 -4.28 5.07 -14.66
CA PHE A 151 -4.21 5.53 -13.27
C PHE A 151 -4.90 6.87 -13.06
N MET A 152 -4.71 7.82 -13.97
CA MET A 152 -5.36 9.12 -13.88
C MET A 152 -6.88 9.00 -14.00
N HIS A 153 -7.39 8.16 -14.92
CA HIS A 153 -8.82 7.92 -15.04
C HIS A 153 -9.41 7.25 -13.79
N GLN A 154 -8.70 6.29 -13.20
CA GLN A 154 -9.12 5.63 -11.96
C GLN A 154 -9.21 6.66 -10.81
N PHE A 155 -8.16 7.46 -10.61
CA PHE A 155 -8.16 8.51 -9.57
C PHE A 155 -9.31 9.52 -9.77
N ILE A 156 -9.51 10.01 -10.99
CA ILE A 156 -10.59 10.97 -11.30
C ILE A 156 -11.97 10.34 -11.02
N THR A 157 -12.14 9.07 -11.34
CA THR A 157 -13.39 8.33 -11.11
C THR A 157 -13.66 8.20 -9.62
N ASP A 158 -12.68 7.74 -8.84
CA ASP A 158 -12.81 7.55 -7.40
C ASP A 158 -13.01 8.89 -6.68
N TYR A 159 -12.28 9.93 -7.08
CA TYR A 159 -12.45 11.29 -6.59
C TYR A 159 -13.88 11.79 -6.79
N ARG A 160 -14.43 11.64 -7.99
CA ARG A 160 -15.80 12.07 -8.28
C ARG A 160 -16.83 11.26 -7.51
N ALA A 161 -16.62 9.95 -7.38
CA ALA A 161 -17.52 9.08 -6.63
C ALA A 161 -17.57 9.47 -5.16
N ALA A 162 -16.42 9.66 -4.53
CA ALA A 162 -16.32 10.03 -3.10
C ALA A 162 -16.76 11.47 -2.80
N ASN A 163 -16.69 12.39 -3.78
CA ASN A 163 -16.95 13.82 -3.58
C ASN A 163 -18.19 14.34 -4.33
N ALA A 164 -19.11 13.46 -4.74
CA ALA A 164 -20.31 13.83 -5.48
C ALA A 164 -21.24 14.76 -4.65
N ALA A 165 -21.30 14.57 -3.34
CA ALA A 165 -22.16 15.36 -2.43
C ALA A 165 -21.65 16.80 -2.21
N SER A 166 -20.34 17.01 -2.24
CA SER A 166 -19.70 18.32 -2.03
C SER A 166 -19.98 19.33 -3.16
N ARG A 167 -20.53 18.89 -4.29
CA ARG A 167 -20.95 19.75 -5.41
C ARG A 167 -22.32 20.39 -5.22
N SER A 168 -23.05 20.03 -4.15
CA SER A 168 -24.41 20.52 -3.90
C SER A 168 -24.50 21.29 -2.59
N SER A 169 -23.81 22.44 -2.51
CA SER A 169 -24.20 23.65 -1.74
C SER A 169 -23.02 24.61 -1.58
N ILE A 170 -22.99 25.68 -2.38
CA ILE A 170 -22.38 26.94 -1.93
C ILE A 170 -23.51 27.69 -1.21
N PRO A 171 -23.33 27.99 0.09
CA PRO A 171 -23.26 29.40 0.44
C PRO A 171 -21.95 29.70 1.16
N SER A 172 -21.25 30.71 0.63
CA SER A 172 -20.16 31.40 1.30
C SER A 172 -20.52 31.76 2.73
N SER A 173 -19.75 31.25 3.69
CA SER A 173 -19.54 31.97 4.94
C SER A 173 -18.12 31.73 5.44
N LEU A 174 -17.44 32.86 5.63
CA LEU A 174 -16.11 32.98 6.20
C LEU A 174 -16.12 32.42 7.62
N SER A 175 -15.15 31.57 7.93
CA SER A 175 -14.73 31.35 9.32
C SER A 175 -13.23 31.10 9.35
N THR A 176 -12.53 32.19 9.65
CA THR A 176 -11.12 32.25 10.00
C THR A 176 -10.95 31.68 11.40
N VAL A 177 -10.16 30.61 11.53
CA VAL A 177 -9.54 30.19 12.80
C VAL A 177 -8.08 29.83 12.50
N PRO A 178 -7.09 30.24 13.32
CA PRO A 178 -5.68 30.04 13.00
C PRO A 178 -5.26 28.60 13.28
N HIS A 179 -4.51 27.98 12.36
CA HIS A 179 -3.86 26.68 12.56
C HIS A 179 -2.33 26.86 12.64
N PRO A 180 -1.62 26.10 13.48
CA PRO A 180 -0.18 26.31 13.72
C PRO A 180 0.64 25.87 12.51
N GLU A 181 1.68 26.64 12.21
CA GLU A 181 2.70 26.33 11.20
C GLU A 181 3.34 24.96 11.46
N ALA A 182 3.13 24.02 10.54
CA ALA A 182 3.96 22.83 10.43
C ALA A 182 4.94 23.06 9.26
N SER A 183 6.18 23.39 9.58
CA SER A 183 7.26 23.51 8.62
C SER A 183 7.67 22.10 8.15
N HIS A 184 7.45 21.79 6.87
CA HIS A 184 7.96 20.57 6.24
C HIS A 184 9.26 20.86 5.47
N PRO A 185 10.31 20.03 5.63
CA PRO A 185 11.51 20.12 4.80
C PRO A 185 11.27 19.48 3.43
N ALA A 186 11.89 20.06 2.39
CA ALA A 186 11.86 19.55 1.03
C ALA A 186 12.60 18.21 0.94
N ILE A 187 11.93 17.17 0.40
CA ILE A 187 12.52 15.87 0.13
C ILE A 187 12.81 15.76 -1.37
N THR A 188 14.07 15.52 -1.69
CA THR A 188 14.59 15.25 -3.03
C THR A 188 14.28 13.80 -3.41
N PRO A 189 13.81 13.48 -4.63
CA PRO A 189 13.49 12.12 -5.02
C PRO A 189 14.78 11.31 -5.22
N THR A 190 14.89 10.20 -4.48
CA THR A 190 15.91 9.15 -4.68
C THR A 190 15.19 7.89 -5.17
N ALA A 191 15.93 7.03 -5.88
CA ALA A 191 15.54 5.73 -6.48
C ALA A 191 14.54 4.89 -5.65
N PRO A 192 13.83 3.90 -6.23
CA PRO A 192 12.88 3.09 -5.47
C PRO A 192 13.59 2.25 -4.42
N GLU A 193 13.70 2.82 -3.23
CA GLU A 193 14.04 2.15 -1.99
C GLU A 193 12.85 1.29 -1.54
N ALA A 194 13.16 0.26 -0.73
CA ALA A 194 12.16 -0.49 0.02
C ALA A 194 11.12 0.46 0.63
N LEU A 195 9.84 0.20 0.40
CA LEU A 195 8.80 1.05 0.94
C LEU A 195 8.78 0.86 2.46
N HIS A 196 9.14 1.93 3.16
CA HIS A 196 9.41 1.90 4.58
C HIS A 196 8.65 3.03 5.25
N ARG A 197 7.72 2.67 6.14
CA ARG A 197 6.96 3.62 6.97
C ARG A 197 6.88 3.08 8.37
N ASP A 198 7.46 3.78 9.33
CA ASP A 198 7.41 3.34 10.72
C ASP A 198 6.84 4.46 11.57
N SER A 199 5.62 4.25 12.06
CA SER A 199 5.16 4.97 13.24
C SER A 199 5.84 4.44 14.50
N THR A 200 5.91 5.28 15.54
CA THR A 200 6.28 4.77 16.86
C THR A 200 5.25 3.74 17.33
N LEU A 201 5.71 2.59 17.80
CA LEU A 201 4.85 1.53 18.34
C LEU A 201 4.42 1.78 19.80
N LYS A 202 4.68 2.97 20.35
CA LYS A 202 4.27 3.38 21.69
C LYS A 202 2.76 3.22 21.90
N ALA A 203 2.35 2.65 23.03
CA ALA A 203 0.96 2.35 23.36
C ALA A 203 0.27 1.32 22.45
N LEU A 204 1.02 0.57 21.63
CA LEU A 204 0.47 -0.60 20.94
C LEU A 204 0.10 -1.68 21.96
N ARG A 205 -1.17 -2.10 21.94
CA ARG A 205 -1.67 -3.20 22.77
C ARG A 205 -1.44 -4.53 22.07
N ILE A 206 -0.34 -5.19 22.42
CA ILE A 206 0.05 -6.48 21.83
C ILE A 206 -1.00 -7.58 22.06
N ASP A 207 -1.72 -7.50 23.17
CA ASP A 207 -2.84 -8.39 23.48
C ASP A 207 -4.04 -8.24 22.52
N GLN A 208 -4.10 -7.15 21.74
CA GLN A 208 -5.11 -6.90 20.71
C GLN A 208 -4.62 -7.17 19.29
N LEU A 209 -3.35 -7.56 19.14
CA LEU A 209 -2.73 -7.79 17.84
C LEU A 209 -3.07 -9.19 17.33
N GLN A 210 -3.66 -9.25 16.15
CA GLN A 210 -3.87 -10.47 15.39
C GLN A 210 -2.71 -10.65 14.40
N LEU A 211 -2.15 -11.86 14.34
CA LEU A 211 -1.12 -12.21 13.36
C LEU A 211 -1.77 -12.86 12.14
N SER A 212 -1.41 -12.39 10.95
CA SER A 212 -1.72 -13.02 9.66
C SER A 212 -0.41 -13.30 8.93
N VAL A 213 -0.23 -14.52 8.40
CA VAL A 213 0.96 -14.87 7.60
C VAL A 213 0.51 -15.50 6.29
N SER A 214 0.97 -14.93 5.17
CA SER A 214 0.76 -15.43 3.82
C SER A 214 2.09 -15.79 3.19
N ALA A 215 2.32 -17.09 2.97
CA ALA A 215 3.54 -17.62 2.39
C ALA A 215 3.27 -18.88 1.53
N GLY A 216 2.14 -18.88 0.83
CA GLY A 216 1.69 -20.02 0.02
C GLY A 216 1.58 -21.30 0.85
N ARG A 217 2.22 -22.37 0.39
CA ARG A 217 2.19 -23.68 1.08
C ARG A 217 2.83 -23.70 2.47
N PHE A 218 3.68 -22.73 2.78
CA PHE A 218 4.41 -22.65 4.06
C PHE A 218 3.72 -21.77 5.10
N SER A 219 2.56 -21.18 4.77
CA SER A 219 1.86 -20.22 5.64
C SER A 219 1.58 -20.79 7.03
N ARG A 220 1.23 -22.08 7.13
CA ARG A 220 0.87 -22.71 8.40
C ARG A 220 2.09 -22.87 9.32
N GLU A 221 3.18 -23.41 8.80
CA GLU A 221 4.44 -23.62 9.51
C GLU A 221 5.01 -22.26 9.96
N LEU A 222 5.04 -21.28 9.06
CA LEU A 222 5.53 -19.95 9.33
C LEU A 222 4.66 -19.19 10.36
N THR A 223 3.33 -19.35 10.32
CA THR A 223 2.43 -18.83 11.37
C THR A 223 2.79 -19.40 12.74
N ALA A 224 2.98 -20.71 12.83
CA ALA A 224 3.32 -21.37 14.10
C ALA A 224 4.66 -20.87 14.66
N GLN A 225 5.66 -20.70 13.78
CA GLN A 225 6.97 -20.16 14.15
C GLN A 225 6.90 -18.70 14.60
N ALA A 226 6.15 -17.85 13.89
CA ALA A 226 5.94 -16.45 14.25
C ALA A 226 5.30 -16.34 15.64
N LEU A 227 4.23 -17.10 15.90
CA LEU A 227 3.60 -17.16 17.22
C LEU A 227 4.59 -17.60 18.32
N GLN A 228 5.47 -18.56 18.02
CA GLN A 228 6.50 -19.00 18.96
C GLN A 228 7.55 -17.91 19.21
N GLN A 229 7.94 -17.14 18.19
CA GLN A 229 8.88 -16.03 18.31
C GLN A 229 8.32 -14.93 19.22
N PHE A 230 7.04 -14.57 19.08
CA PHE A 230 6.35 -13.64 19.99
C PHE A 230 6.32 -14.17 21.42
N ARG A 231 5.95 -15.45 21.63
CA ARG A 231 5.96 -16.07 22.97
C ARG A 231 7.35 -16.05 23.61
N ASN A 232 8.40 -16.37 22.84
CA ASN A 232 9.78 -16.32 23.32
C ASN A 232 10.22 -14.90 23.68
N ALA A 233 9.65 -13.88 23.04
CA ALA A 233 9.87 -12.48 23.38
C ALA A 233 9.03 -12.00 24.58
N GLY A 234 8.22 -12.87 25.21
CA GLY A 234 7.32 -12.50 26.31
C GLY A 234 6.06 -11.76 25.85
N LEU A 235 5.75 -11.80 24.55
CA LEU A 235 4.64 -11.09 23.93
C LEU A 235 3.48 -12.06 23.67
N ALA A 236 2.36 -11.86 24.36
CA ALA A 236 1.16 -12.64 24.17
C ALA A 236 0.23 -11.95 23.16
N LEU A 237 0.12 -12.54 21.97
CA LEU A 237 -0.83 -12.11 20.94
C LEU A 237 -2.26 -12.56 21.27
N SER A 238 -3.24 -11.87 20.69
CA SER A 238 -4.65 -12.24 20.80
C SER A 238 -4.87 -13.66 20.27
N ARG A 239 -5.51 -14.52 21.08
CA ARG A 239 -5.94 -15.86 20.65
C ARG A 239 -7.40 -15.78 20.24
N ASP A 240 -7.64 -15.75 18.94
CA ASP A 240 -8.94 -16.05 18.33
C ASP A 240 -10.12 -15.22 18.89
N GLN A 241 -10.23 -13.97 18.46
CA GLN A 241 -11.53 -13.31 18.45
C GLN A 241 -11.70 -12.55 17.14
N PRO A 242 -12.50 -13.03 16.17
CA PRO A 242 -12.78 -12.28 14.95
C PRO A 242 -13.66 -11.09 15.32
N HIS A 243 -13.02 -9.94 15.55
CA HIS A 243 -13.69 -8.67 15.65
C HIS A 243 -13.13 -7.75 14.58
N ASN A 244 -14.02 -7.08 13.87
CA ASN A 244 -13.71 -6.13 12.79
C ASN A 244 -12.90 -4.90 13.26
N ASP A 245 -12.51 -4.86 14.54
CA ASP A 245 -11.78 -3.77 15.19
C ASP A 245 -10.39 -4.22 15.70
N GLN A 246 -9.88 -5.39 15.31
CA GLN A 246 -8.56 -5.87 15.74
C GLN A 246 -7.42 -5.34 14.86
N LEU A 247 -6.35 -4.92 15.53
CA LEU A 247 -5.10 -4.54 14.88
C LEU A 247 -4.47 -5.78 14.25
N THR A 248 -4.06 -5.69 12.99
CA THR A 248 -3.49 -6.84 12.28
C THR A 248 -2.01 -6.60 12.01
N LEU A 249 -1.16 -7.54 12.45
CA LEU A 249 0.21 -7.68 11.98
C LEU A 249 0.22 -8.72 10.86
N GLY A 250 0.44 -8.28 9.64
CA GLY A 250 0.56 -9.14 8.46
C GLY A 250 2.02 -9.40 8.10
N VAL A 251 2.34 -10.65 7.81
CA VAL A 251 3.59 -11.07 7.16
C VAL A 251 3.21 -11.63 5.79
N GLU A 252 3.85 -11.13 4.74
CA GLU A 252 3.67 -11.64 3.38
C GLU A 252 5.02 -12.06 2.81
N LEU A 253 5.07 -13.27 2.26
CA LEU A 253 6.26 -13.86 1.63
C LEU A 253 5.80 -14.60 0.36
N THR A 254 5.52 -13.84 -0.69
CA THR A 254 4.98 -14.34 -1.96
C THR A 254 6.10 -14.64 -2.95
N GLN A 255 5.91 -15.71 -3.72
CA GLN A 255 6.85 -16.15 -4.75
C GLN A 255 6.06 -16.37 -6.04
N GLN A 256 6.41 -15.62 -7.09
CA GLN A 256 5.82 -15.75 -8.42
C GLN A 256 6.88 -16.19 -9.42
N SER A 257 6.60 -17.29 -10.14
CA SER A 257 7.47 -17.75 -11.24
C SER A 257 7.56 -16.70 -12.33
N LEU A 258 8.77 -16.43 -12.81
CA LEU A 258 9.00 -15.56 -13.97
C LEU A 258 9.04 -16.32 -15.30
N GLU A 259 8.94 -17.65 -15.25
CA GLU A 259 8.89 -18.54 -16.42
C GLU A 259 9.97 -18.16 -17.45
N ASP A 260 9.57 -17.91 -18.70
CA ASP A 260 10.46 -17.60 -19.82
C ASP A 260 11.03 -16.17 -19.76
N HIS A 261 10.48 -15.27 -18.95
CA HIS A 261 10.95 -13.88 -18.83
C HIS A 261 12.24 -13.79 -18.02
N CYS A 262 12.45 -14.70 -17.07
CA CYS A 262 13.71 -14.79 -16.35
C CYS A 262 13.93 -16.23 -15.86
N PRO A 263 14.50 -17.11 -16.71
CA PRO A 263 14.59 -18.53 -16.40
C PRO A 263 15.31 -18.84 -15.09
N GLY A 264 14.69 -19.67 -14.25
CA GLY A 264 15.24 -20.06 -12.95
C GLY A 264 15.15 -19.00 -11.86
N LYS A 265 14.45 -17.89 -12.12
CA LYS A 265 14.20 -16.82 -11.16
C LYS A 265 12.70 -16.69 -10.84
N ILE A 266 12.43 -16.02 -9.74
CA ILE A 266 11.11 -15.65 -9.26
C ILE A 266 11.07 -14.16 -8.97
N LEU A 267 9.88 -13.58 -9.06
CA LEU A 267 9.55 -12.35 -8.36
C LEU A 267 9.26 -12.73 -6.91
N TYR A 268 10.14 -12.31 -6.01
CA TYR A 268 10.01 -12.51 -4.57
C TYR A 268 9.61 -11.22 -3.92
N GLU A 269 8.66 -11.35 -3.02
CA GLU A 269 7.88 -10.28 -2.46
C GLU A 269 7.79 -10.54 -0.95
N SER A 270 8.38 -9.66 -0.14
CA SER A 270 8.45 -9.82 1.30
C SER A 270 7.94 -8.57 2.00
N GLY A 271 6.99 -8.73 2.91
CA GLY A 271 6.31 -7.65 3.61
C GLY A 271 6.06 -7.95 5.09
N LEU A 272 6.22 -6.95 5.95
CA LEU A 272 5.67 -6.93 7.30
C LEU A 272 4.95 -5.61 7.52
N TYR A 273 3.68 -5.69 7.92
CA TYR A 273 2.84 -4.51 8.08
C TYR A 273 1.90 -4.57 9.29
N LEU A 274 1.65 -3.41 9.89
CA LEU A 274 0.69 -3.20 10.97
C LEU A 274 -0.49 -2.37 10.43
N VAL A 275 -1.66 -2.99 10.35
CA VAL A 275 -2.92 -2.34 9.95
C VAL A 275 -3.66 -1.88 11.19
N GLU A 276 -3.91 -0.57 11.29
CA GLU A 276 -4.64 0.04 12.41
C GLU A 276 -5.50 1.25 11.96
N PRO A 277 -6.51 1.67 12.75
CA PRO A 277 -7.35 2.79 12.37
C PRO A 277 -6.57 4.12 12.49
N ILE A 278 -6.68 4.93 11.45
CA ILE A 278 -6.12 6.27 11.34
C ILE A 278 -7.24 7.28 11.06
N GLN A 279 -6.98 8.56 11.35
CA GLN A 279 -7.87 9.66 11.02
C GLN A 279 -7.15 10.64 10.09
N LEU A 280 -7.79 11.00 8.98
CA LEU A 280 -7.29 12.07 8.12
C LEU A 280 -7.29 13.39 8.90
N THR A 281 -6.19 14.14 8.82
CA THR A 281 -6.05 15.41 9.57
C THR A 281 -6.83 16.58 8.93
N ARG A 282 -7.21 16.45 7.65
CA ARG A 282 -8.03 17.42 6.92
C ARG A 282 -9.52 17.34 7.28
N ASN A 283 -10.33 18.26 6.74
CA ASN A 283 -11.77 18.37 6.99
C ASN A 283 -12.58 17.90 5.77
N PRO A 284 -13.59 17.02 5.92
CA PRO A 284 -13.96 16.27 7.12
C PRO A 284 -12.86 15.32 7.61
N ARG A 285 -12.84 15.09 8.92
CA ARG A 285 -12.00 14.05 9.51
C ARG A 285 -12.65 12.71 9.19
N VAL A 286 -12.05 11.98 8.25
CA VAL A 286 -12.48 10.63 7.86
C VAL A 286 -11.59 9.62 8.58
N SER A 287 -12.20 8.56 9.12
CA SER A 287 -11.47 7.44 9.72
C SER A 287 -11.37 6.30 8.71
N ILE A 288 -10.16 5.79 8.51
CA ILE A 288 -9.88 4.64 7.63
C ILE A 288 -8.90 3.68 8.33
N TRP A 289 -8.78 2.46 7.82
CA TRP A 289 -7.70 1.54 8.20
C TRP A 289 -6.54 1.72 7.23
N SER A 290 -5.32 1.74 7.74
CA SER A 290 -4.10 1.87 6.91
C SER A 290 -2.89 1.26 7.60
N ASP A 291 -1.82 1.06 6.83
CA ASP A 291 -0.52 0.57 7.31
C ASP A 291 0.23 1.67 8.06
N THR A 292 0.35 1.58 9.37
CA THR A 292 1.11 2.54 10.17
C THR A 292 2.54 2.08 10.48
N TRP A 293 2.84 0.82 10.16
CA TRP A 293 4.17 0.26 10.18
C TRP A 293 4.28 -0.66 8.98
N LEU A 294 5.23 -0.45 8.08
CA LEU A 294 5.37 -1.18 6.81
C LEU A 294 6.84 -1.31 6.44
N ARG A 295 7.23 -2.55 6.20
CA ARG A 295 8.52 -2.95 5.63
C ARG A 295 8.23 -3.86 4.46
N GLU A 296 8.49 -3.38 3.25
CA GLU A 296 8.22 -4.11 2.03
C GLU A 296 9.45 -4.16 1.13
N THR A 297 9.64 -5.28 0.44
CA THR A 297 10.67 -5.41 -0.58
C THR A 297 10.20 -6.32 -1.71
N THR A 298 10.49 -5.91 -2.94
CA THR A 298 10.25 -6.69 -4.17
C THR A 298 11.59 -6.93 -4.86
N GLN A 299 11.90 -8.17 -5.22
CA GLN A 299 13.19 -8.53 -5.85
C GLN A 299 13.04 -9.66 -6.86
N VAL A 300 13.94 -9.72 -7.84
CA VAL A 300 14.09 -10.86 -8.74
C VAL A 300 15.23 -11.75 -8.26
N VAL A 301 14.91 -12.94 -7.77
CA VAL A 301 15.86 -13.83 -7.08
C VAL A 301 15.65 -15.29 -7.47
N ALA A 302 16.55 -16.18 -7.05
CA ALA A 302 16.30 -17.62 -7.17
C ALA A 302 15.13 -18.05 -6.24
N PRO A 303 14.40 -19.14 -6.56
CA PRO A 303 13.34 -19.66 -5.70
C PRO A 303 13.81 -19.85 -4.25
N ARG A 304 13.02 -19.37 -3.29
CA ARG A 304 13.35 -19.44 -1.87
C ARG A 304 13.01 -20.80 -1.28
N SER A 305 13.96 -21.40 -0.57
CA SER A 305 13.71 -22.60 0.23
C SER A 305 12.87 -22.26 1.47
N GLN A 306 12.35 -23.28 2.16
CA GLN A 306 11.63 -23.07 3.41
C GLN A 306 12.53 -22.37 4.44
N GLU A 307 13.76 -22.82 4.62
CA GLU A 307 14.71 -22.25 5.58
C GLU A 307 15.01 -20.78 5.30
N GLN A 308 15.03 -20.38 4.02
CA GLN A 308 15.21 -18.98 3.63
C GLN A 308 13.98 -18.14 3.99
N LEU A 309 12.76 -18.63 3.71
CA LEU A 309 11.53 -17.93 4.11
C LEU A 309 11.41 -17.79 5.63
N GLU A 310 11.81 -18.83 6.38
CA GLU A 310 11.86 -18.80 7.84
C GLU A 310 12.85 -17.74 8.35
N SER A 311 14.03 -17.65 7.74
CA SER A 311 15.04 -16.64 8.06
C SER A 311 14.58 -15.21 7.73
N ASP A 312 13.91 -15.04 6.59
CA ASP A 312 13.37 -13.74 6.16
C ASP A 312 12.26 -13.29 7.11
N GLN A 313 11.33 -14.20 7.48
CA GLN A 313 10.31 -13.93 8.50
C GLN A 313 10.93 -13.56 9.86
N ASP A 314 11.90 -14.34 10.34
CA ASP A 314 12.57 -14.09 11.63
C ASP A 314 13.22 -12.70 11.64
N THR A 315 13.83 -12.29 10.52
CA THR A 315 14.43 -10.96 10.37
C THR A 315 13.38 -9.86 10.46
N LEU A 316 12.29 -9.95 9.70
CA LEU A 316 11.19 -8.98 9.71
C LEU A 316 10.56 -8.86 11.11
N LEU A 317 10.18 -9.98 11.71
CA LEU A 317 9.53 -10.01 13.02
C LEU A 317 10.47 -9.54 14.14
N ARG A 318 11.77 -9.85 14.06
CA ARG A 318 12.76 -9.37 15.04
C ARG A 318 12.87 -7.85 15.00
N GLN A 319 12.84 -7.23 13.81
CA GLN A 319 12.85 -5.76 13.69
C GLN A 319 11.63 -5.13 14.36
N PHE A 320 10.43 -5.67 14.11
CA PHE A 320 9.21 -5.21 14.76
C PHE A 320 9.25 -5.40 16.28
N ILE A 321 9.61 -6.60 16.76
CA ILE A 321 9.72 -6.91 18.19
C ILE A 321 10.75 -6.02 18.89
N ASN A 322 11.88 -5.73 18.24
CA ASN A 322 12.88 -4.83 18.80
C ASN A 322 12.35 -3.39 18.88
N SER A 323 11.60 -2.94 17.86
CA SER A 323 10.97 -1.62 17.84
C SER A 323 9.91 -1.45 18.95
N LEU A 324 9.30 -2.55 19.41
CA LEU A 324 8.42 -2.55 20.58
C LEU A 324 9.16 -2.32 21.89
N LYS A 325 10.41 -2.80 22.00
CA LYS A 325 11.19 -2.75 23.25
C LYS A 325 11.90 -1.42 23.47
N THR A 326 12.07 -0.63 22.42
CA THR A 326 12.75 0.67 22.47
C THR A 326 11.87 1.82 22.94
N HIS A 327 10.60 1.55 23.30
CA HIS A 327 9.59 2.53 23.72
C HIS A 327 8.80 2.04 24.93
#